data_AF-A0A5C6DGU6-F1
#
_entry.id   AF-A0A5C6DGU6-F1
#
_cell.length_a   1.000
_cell.length_b   1.000
_cell.length_c   1.000
_cell.angle_alpha   90.00
_cell.angle_beta   90.00
_cell.angle_gamma   90.00
#
_symmetry.space_group_name_H-M   'P 1'
#
loop_
_entity.id
_entity.type
_entity.pdbx_description
1 polymer ?
#
loop_
_entity_poly.entity_id
_entity_poly.type
_entity_poly.pdbx_seq_one_letter_code
_entity_poly.pdbx_strand_id
1 'polypeptide(L)'
;MQITEIRIKLMESSEDRLRAFCSITMDGCFVVRDLKIIDGANGPFVAMPSRKLTGHCQRCSHKNHLRATYCNHCGTKLQLDVDLDSPQKLYADVAHPINSECRETIQSAVIEEFRSELARSREPGYQSRYDDDFDYDGHEVNSQSEASQPSDGNKTAMIDQEGPAKLESGSPPRPHFLDESNQSTKERVDAEGNESGGGDDFGVGIF
;
A
#
# COMPACT_ATOMS: atom_id res chain seq x y z
N MET A 1 -24.19 -14.90 2.77
CA MET A 1 -23.25 -14.24 1.84
C MET A 1 -22.12 -15.20 1.58
N GLN A 2 -21.83 -15.48 0.31
CA GLN A 2 -20.73 -16.34 -0.11
C GLN A 2 -19.68 -15.51 -0.84
N ILE A 3 -18.40 -15.71 -0.51
CA ILE A 3 -17.29 -15.08 -1.22
C ILE A 3 -16.95 -16.00 -2.38
N THR A 4 -17.25 -15.56 -3.60
CA THR A 4 -17.15 -16.38 -4.82
C THR A 4 -15.78 -16.26 -5.50
N GLU A 5 -15.08 -15.15 -5.29
CA GLU A 5 -13.76 -14.91 -5.88
C GLU A 5 -12.94 -14.01 -4.97
N ILE A 6 -11.64 -14.28 -4.88
CA ILE A 6 -10.68 -13.49 -4.12
C ILE A 6 -9.45 -13.27 -5.02
N ARG A 7 -9.10 -12.00 -5.21
CA ARG A 7 -7.95 -11.57 -6.00
C ARG A 7 -6.94 -10.91 -5.09
N ILE A 8 -5.70 -11.37 -5.11
CA ILE A 8 -4.64 -10.91 -4.21
C ILE A 8 -3.48 -10.36 -5.02
N LYS A 9 -3.05 -9.15 -4.65
CA LYS A 9 -1.85 -8.49 -5.14
C LYS A 9 -0.87 -8.36 -3.98
N LEU A 10 0.15 -9.21 -3.99
CA LEU A 10 1.21 -9.21 -2.98
C LEU A 10 2.03 -7.92 -3.10
N MET A 11 2.45 -7.36 -1.95
CA MET A 11 3.33 -6.20 -1.89
C MET A 11 4.74 -6.65 -1.51
N GLU A 12 5.73 -6.07 -2.17
CA GLU A 12 7.15 -6.41 -1.99
C GLU A 12 7.83 -5.60 -0.88
N SER A 13 7.31 -4.40 -0.57
CA SER A 13 7.91 -3.52 0.44
C SER A 13 7.63 -4.01 1.85
N SER A 14 8.69 -4.36 2.58
CA SER A 14 8.63 -4.87 3.95
C SER A 14 8.62 -3.79 5.03
N GLU A 15 8.83 -2.52 4.68
CA GLU A 15 8.88 -1.42 5.65
C GLU A 15 7.50 -1.05 6.17
N ASP A 16 6.46 -1.25 5.36
CA ASP A 16 5.08 -1.06 5.78
C ASP A 16 4.47 -2.37 6.25
N ARG A 17 3.63 -2.29 7.28
CA ARG A 17 2.82 -3.42 7.77
C ARG A 17 1.87 -4.00 6.71
N LEU A 18 1.78 -3.40 5.54
CA LEU A 18 0.94 -3.80 4.43
C LEU A 18 1.56 -4.98 3.67
N ARG A 19 0.87 -6.11 3.64
CA ARG A 19 1.33 -7.33 2.96
C ARG A 19 0.79 -7.49 1.55
N ALA A 20 -0.47 -7.11 1.35
CA ALA A 20 -1.14 -7.28 0.08
C ALA A 20 -2.39 -6.40 -0.01
N PHE A 21 -2.77 -6.10 -1.25
CA PHE A 21 -4.11 -5.64 -1.57
C PHE A 21 -4.97 -6.83 -1.98
N CYS A 22 -6.25 -6.75 -1.65
CA CYS A 22 -7.23 -7.78 -1.91
C CYS A 22 -8.50 -7.17 -2.52
N SER A 23 -9.08 -7.87 -3.48
CA SER A 23 -10.44 -7.61 -3.96
C SER A 23 -11.26 -8.87 -3.82
N ILE A 24 -12.48 -8.74 -3.31
CA ILE A 24 -13.40 -9.85 -3.10
C ILE A 24 -14.65 -9.67 -3.96
N THR A 25 -15.13 -10.77 -4.53
CA THR A 25 -16.44 -10.85 -5.18
C THR A 25 -17.37 -11.63 -4.26
N MET A 26 -18.52 -11.04 -3.94
CA MET A 26 -19.56 -11.63 -3.11
C MET A 26 -20.74 -12.03 -4.00
N ASP A 27 -21.24 -13.25 -3.79
CA ASP A 27 -22.39 -13.86 -4.46
C ASP A 27 -22.33 -13.77 -6.01
N GLY A 28 -21.12 -13.63 -6.60
CA GLY A 28 -20.91 -13.46 -8.04
C GLY A 28 -21.48 -12.18 -8.65
N CYS A 29 -21.96 -11.23 -7.84
CA CYS A 29 -22.70 -10.07 -8.31
C CYS A 29 -22.18 -8.73 -7.78
N PHE A 30 -21.33 -8.74 -6.75
CA PHE A 30 -20.85 -7.52 -6.12
C PHE A 30 -19.36 -7.62 -5.77
N VAL A 31 -18.57 -6.64 -6.20
CA VAL A 31 -17.12 -6.61 -5.98
C VAL A 31 -16.76 -5.48 -5.02
N VAL A 32 -15.96 -5.80 -4.01
CA VAL A 32 -15.32 -4.81 -3.13
C VAL A 32 -13.82 -4.83 -3.39
N ARG A 33 -13.28 -3.67 -3.76
CA ARG A 33 -11.85 -3.46 -4.03
C ARG A 33 -11.15 -2.81 -2.83
N ASP A 34 -9.83 -2.79 -2.89
CA ASP A 34 -8.94 -2.08 -1.95
C ASP A 34 -9.05 -2.53 -0.49
N LEU A 35 -9.36 -3.81 -0.26
CA LEU A 35 -9.11 -4.42 1.04
C LEU A 35 -7.60 -4.55 1.22
N LYS A 36 -7.13 -4.36 2.46
CA LYS A 36 -5.70 -4.40 2.79
C LYS A 36 -5.44 -5.55 3.75
N ILE A 37 -4.43 -6.35 3.49
CA ILE A 37 -3.94 -7.36 4.42
C ILE A 37 -2.77 -6.72 5.18
N ILE A 38 -2.92 -6.57 6.49
CA ILE A 38 -1.98 -5.85 7.33
C ILE A 38 -1.48 -6.79 8.42
N ASP A 39 -0.16 -6.81 8.66
CA ASP A 39 0.41 -7.51 9.80
C ASP A 39 0.12 -6.74 11.10
N GLY A 40 -0.55 -7.41 12.04
CA GLY A 40 -0.77 -6.93 13.40
C GLY A 40 0.03 -7.75 14.43
N ALA A 41 -0.10 -7.38 15.70
CA ALA A 41 0.55 -8.11 16.80
C ALA A 41 0.08 -9.57 16.89
N ASN A 42 -1.18 -9.84 16.54
CA ASN A 42 -1.79 -11.18 16.57
C ASN A 42 -1.77 -11.87 15.19
N GLY A 43 -0.86 -11.44 14.30
CA GLY A 43 -0.77 -11.93 12.92
C GLY A 43 -1.51 -11.07 11.89
N PRO A 44 -1.55 -11.52 10.62
CA PRO A 44 -2.17 -10.79 9.53
C PRO A 44 -3.69 -10.69 9.71
N PHE A 45 -4.25 -9.51 9.45
CA PHE A 45 -5.69 -9.27 9.48
C PHE A 45 -6.12 -8.43 8.26
N VAL A 46 -7.42 -8.46 7.98
CA VAL A 46 -8.02 -7.72 6.87
C VAL A 46 -8.52 -6.36 7.36
N ALA A 47 -8.01 -5.30 6.76
CA ALA A 47 -8.52 -3.94 6.90
C ALA A 47 -9.42 -3.61 5.70
N MET A 48 -10.56 -3.02 6.00
CA MET A 48 -11.56 -2.65 5.00
C MET A 48 -11.11 -1.45 4.15
N PRO A 49 -11.66 -1.27 2.94
CA PRO A 49 -11.39 -0.10 2.13
C PRO A 49 -11.86 1.15 2.85
N SER A 50 -10.97 2.13 2.99
CA SER A 50 -11.23 3.37 3.73
C SER A 50 -10.98 4.60 2.86
N ARG A 51 -11.77 5.65 3.12
CA ARG A 51 -11.65 6.94 2.43
C ARG A 51 -11.48 8.06 3.44
N LYS A 52 -10.64 9.03 3.10
CA LYS A 52 -10.47 10.26 3.89
C LYS A 52 -11.75 11.07 3.85
N LEU A 53 -12.27 11.43 5.02
CA LEU A 53 -13.47 12.23 5.15
C LEU A 53 -13.19 13.69 4.73
N THR A 54 -14.21 14.31 4.12
CA THR A 54 -14.14 15.69 3.62
C THR A 54 -15.31 16.52 4.13
N GLY A 55 -15.08 17.80 4.40
CA GLY A 55 -16.09 18.80 4.73
C GLY A 55 -16.19 19.89 3.66
N HIS A 56 -17.34 20.55 3.58
CA HIS A 56 -17.56 21.65 2.63
C HIS A 56 -17.13 22.99 3.23
N CYS A 57 -16.50 23.84 2.43
CA CYS A 57 -16.21 25.22 2.82
C CYS A 57 -17.53 26.01 2.97
N GLN A 58 -17.69 26.73 4.08
CA GLN A 58 -18.87 27.57 4.34
C GLN A 58 -18.99 28.77 3.38
N ARG A 59 -17.89 29.15 2.71
CA ARG A 59 -17.87 30.29 1.77
C ARG A 59 -18.11 29.88 0.32
N CYS A 60 -17.40 28.85 -0.16
CA CYS A 60 -17.42 28.47 -1.58
C CYS A 60 -17.88 27.03 -1.83
N SER A 61 -18.29 26.30 -0.79
CA SER A 61 -18.74 24.89 -0.86
C SER A 61 -17.74 23.88 -1.41
N HIS A 62 -16.48 24.28 -1.66
CA HIS A 62 -15.42 23.37 -2.09
C HIS A 62 -15.20 22.26 -1.06
N LYS A 63 -14.95 21.03 -1.52
CA LYS A 63 -14.67 19.88 -0.66
C LYS A 63 -13.22 19.96 -0.17
N ASN A 64 -13.04 20.07 1.13
CA ASN A 64 -11.72 20.07 1.77
C ASN A 64 -11.62 18.85 2.68
N HIS A 65 -10.41 18.35 2.92
CA HIS A 65 -10.24 17.29 3.92
C HIS A 65 -10.65 17.79 5.30
N LEU A 66 -11.22 16.93 6.15
CA LEU A 66 -11.82 17.36 7.43
C LEU A 66 -10.88 18.15 8.34
N ARG A 67 -9.55 17.90 8.30
CA ARG A 67 -8.54 18.62 9.11
C ARG A 67 -7.92 19.85 8.42
N ALA A 68 -8.51 20.34 7.34
CA ALA A 68 -8.00 21.51 6.62
C ALA A 68 -8.24 22.79 7.44
N THR A 69 -7.17 23.54 7.73
CA THR A 69 -7.28 24.84 8.42
C THR A 69 -7.81 25.94 7.49
N TYR A 70 -7.51 25.84 6.19
CA TYR A 70 -7.93 26.77 5.15
C TYR A 70 -8.56 26.01 4.00
N CYS A 71 -9.47 26.68 3.29
CA CYS A 71 -10.04 26.11 2.08
C CYS A 71 -8.98 26.06 0.96
N ASN A 72 -8.81 24.88 0.36
CA ASN A 72 -7.91 24.61 -0.77
C ASN A 72 -8.30 25.34 -2.07
N HIS A 73 -9.47 25.98 -2.11
CA HIS A 73 -9.93 26.74 -3.28
C HIS A 73 -9.96 28.25 -3.02
N CYS A 74 -10.68 28.71 -1.98
CA CYS A 74 -10.86 30.15 -1.73
C CYS A 74 -9.96 30.72 -0.62
N GLY A 75 -9.10 29.90 0.00
CA GLY A 75 -8.17 30.33 1.06
C GLY A 75 -8.83 30.77 2.38
N THR A 76 -10.16 30.71 2.48
CA THR A 76 -10.87 31.13 3.70
C THR A 76 -10.62 30.15 4.83
N LYS A 77 -10.41 30.66 6.05
CA LYS A 77 -10.22 29.84 7.25
C LYS A 77 -11.45 28.99 7.50
N LEU A 78 -11.27 27.68 7.61
CA LEU A 78 -12.34 26.75 7.91
C LEU A 78 -12.52 26.67 9.43
N GLN A 79 -13.77 26.73 9.90
CA GLN A 79 -14.07 26.46 11.30
C GLN A 79 -14.09 24.94 11.48
N LEU A 80 -13.15 24.45 12.28
CA LEU A 80 -13.08 23.07 12.72
C LEU A 80 -13.86 22.98 14.04
N ASP A 81 -14.92 22.17 14.08
CA ASP A 81 -15.52 21.81 15.36
C ASP A 81 -14.49 21.01 16.17
N VAL A 82 -14.26 21.43 17.42
CA VAL A 82 -13.01 21.17 18.15
C VAL A 82 -12.89 19.72 18.70
N ASP A 83 -13.88 18.86 18.49
CA ASP A 83 -13.84 17.45 18.91
C ASP A 83 -13.41 16.49 17.78
N LEU A 84 -12.24 16.77 17.18
CA LEU A 84 -11.65 16.00 16.05
C LEU A 84 -10.35 15.26 16.40
N ASP A 85 -10.00 15.17 17.68
CA ASP A 85 -8.69 14.62 18.10
C ASP A 85 -8.59 13.09 18.00
N SER A 86 -9.71 12.37 17.83
CA SER A 86 -9.67 10.94 17.50
C SER A 86 -9.24 10.70 16.05
N PRO A 87 -8.15 9.96 15.78
CA PRO A 87 -7.72 9.58 14.43
C PRO A 87 -8.82 8.87 13.63
N GLN A 88 -9.70 8.11 14.30
CA GLN A 88 -10.87 7.46 13.70
C GLN A 88 -11.82 8.43 12.97
N LYS A 89 -11.83 9.73 13.31
CA LYS A 89 -12.76 10.69 12.70
C LYS A 89 -12.23 11.29 11.38
N LEU A 90 -11.02 10.93 10.94
CA LEU A 90 -10.43 11.40 9.67
C LEU A 90 -10.70 10.45 8.49
N TYR A 91 -10.80 9.15 8.76
CA TYR A 91 -11.05 8.13 7.75
C TYR A 91 -12.28 7.33 8.13
N ALA A 92 -13.09 6.97 7.15
CA ALA A 92 -14.20 6.05 7.35
C ALA A 92 -14.09 4.92 6.33
N ASP A 93 -14.48 3.72 6.76
CA ASP A 93 -14.57 2.56 5.88
C ASP A 93 -15.73 2.76 4.89
N VAL A 94 -15.43 2.59 3.61
CA VAL A 94 -16.40 2.67 2.51
C VAL A 94 -17.32 1.44 2.53
N ALA A 95 -16.76 0.29 2.89
CA ALA A 95 -17.48 -0.96 3.09
C ALA A 95 -17.04 -1.58 4.41
N HIS A 96 -17.98 -2.06 5.22
CA HIS A 96 -17.65 -2.78 6.45
C HIS A 96 -18.72 -3.84 6.74
N PRO A 97 -18.33 -5.00 7.29
CA PRO A 97 -19.29 -6.00 7.74
C PRO A 97 -20.07 -5.46 8.95
N ILE A 98 -21.38 -5.68 8.96
CA ILE A 98 -22.26 -5.24 10.05
C ILE A 98 -22.17 -6.18 11.25
N ASN A 99 -21.96 -7.48 11.02
CA ASN A 99 -21.95 -8.51 12.05
C ASN A 99 -20.58 -9.21 12.15
N SER A 100 -20.29 -9.81 13.31
CA SER A 100 -19.03 -10.51 13.57
C SER A 100 -18.84 -11.73 12.67
N GLU A 101 -19.91 -12.48 12.43
CA GLU A 101 -19.88 -13.68 11.58
C GLU A 101 -19.39 -13.37 10.15
N CYS A 102 -19.91 -12.30 9.54
CA CYS A 102 -19.47 -11.84 8.22
C CYS A 102 -18.02 -11.35 8.27
N ARG A 103 -17.63 -10.62 9.32
CA ARG A 103 -16.25 -10.17 9.51
C ARG A 103 -15.28 -11.35 9.55
N GLU A 104 -15.62 -12.38 10.32
CA GLU A 104 -14.82 -13.60 10.45
C GLU A 104 -14.76 -14.37 9.13
N THR A 105 -15.89 -14.49 8.43
CA THR A 105 -15.97 -15.15 7.12
C THR A 105 -15.10 -14.46 6.07
N ILE A 106 -15.14 -13.12 5.99
CA ILE A 106 -14.28 -12.37 5.08
C ILE A 106 -12.82 -12.52 5.48
N GLN A 107 -12.52 -12.38 6.76
CA GLN A 107 -11.15 -12.44 7.25
C GLN A 107 -10.53 -13.82 7.00
N SER A 108 -11.22 -14.90 7.32
CA SER A 108 -10.71 -16.27 7.14
C SER A 108 -10.46 -16.58 5.66
N ALA A 109 -11.45 -16.33 4.80
CA ALA A 109 -11.36 -16.61 3.37
C ALA A 109 -10.22 -15.83 2.70
N VAL A 110 -10.07 -14.54 3.03
CA VAL A 110 -9.00 -13.70 2.47
C VAL A 110 -7.61 -14.11 2.98
N ILE A 111 -7.47 -14.43 4.26
CA ILE A 111 -6.16 -14.85 4.82
C ILE A 111 -5.76 -16.23 4.27
N GLU A 112 -6.72 -17.14 4.08
CA GLU A 112 -6.47 -18.44 3.47
C GLU A 112 -5.96 -18.29 2.04
N GLU A 113 -6.64 -17.51 1.20
CA GLU A 113 -6.19 -17.26 -0.17
C GLU A 113 -4.83 -16.53 -0.18
N PHE A 114 -4.59 -15.62 0.77
CA PHE A 114 -3.30 -14.92 0.88
C PHE A 114 -2.14 -15.87 1.13
N ARG A 115 -2.34 -16.86 2.02
CA ARG A 115 -1.31 -17.88 2.29
C ARG A 115 -1.08 -18.77 1.07
N SER A 116 -2.14 -19.13 0.36
CA SER A 116 -2.05 -19.89 -0.89
C SER A 116 -1.29 -19.11 -1.97
N GLU A 117 -1.58 -17.82 -2.13
CA GLU A 117 -0.88 -16.95 -3.08
C GLU A 117 0.59 -16.75 -2.70
N LEU A 118 0.89 -16.60 -1.41
CA LEU A 118 2.26 -16.53 -0.91
C LEU A 118 3.05 -17.83 -1.13
N ALA A 119 2.38 -18.99 -1.11
CA ALA A 119 3.00 -20.27 -1.45
C ALA A 119 3.30 -20.34 -2.95
N ARG A 120 2.33 -19.97 -3.80
CA ARG A 120 2.50 -19.90 -5.26
C ARG A 120 3.60 -18.91 -5.66
N SER A 121 3.74 -17.79 -4.96
CA SER A 121 4.75 -16.77 -5.26
C SER A 121 6.19 -17.23 -5.02
N ARG A 122 6.39 -18.33 -4.28
CA ARG A 122 7.72 -18.92 -4.04
C ARG A 122 8.13 -19.89 -5.15
N GLU A 123 7.20 -20.31 -6.01
CA GLU A 123 7.50 -21.22 -7.10
C GLU A 123 8.20 -20.49 -8.25
N PRO A 124 9.22 -21.11 -8.88
CA PRO A 124 9.95 -20.50 -9.98
C PRO A 124 9.03 -20.32 -11.20
N GLY A 125 8.89 -19.09 -11.67
CA GLY A 125 7.99 -18.74 -12.79
C GLY A 125 6.61 -18.26 -12.37
N TYR A 126 6.41 -17.94 -11.09
CA TYR A 126 5.19 -17.28 -10.62
C TYR A 126 4.91 -15.99 -11.40
N GLN A 127 3.69 -15.92 -11.93
CA GLN A 127 3.08 -14.70 -12.44
C GLN A 127 1.77 -14.51 -11.69
N SER A 128 1.58 -13.34 -11.07
CA SER A 128 0.32 -13.05 -10.39
C SER A 128 -0.82 -13.10 -11.41
N ARG A 129 -1.88 -13.84 -11.08
CA ARG A 129 -3.04 -14.03 -11.96
C ARG A 129 -3.88 -12.78 -12.14
N TYR A 130 -3.67 -11.76 -11.31
CA TYR A 130 -4.61 -10.66 -11.15
C TYR A 130 -3.97 -9.29 -11.35
N ASP A 131 -2.68 -9.21 -11.69
CA ASP A 131 -1.97 -7.93 -11.81
C ASP A 131 -2.46 -7.08 -13.00
N ASP A 132 -2.95 -7.72 -14.07
CA ASP A 132 -3.36 -7.05 -15.31
C ASP A 132 -4.71 -6.28 -15.18
N ASP A 133 -5.54 -6.57 -14.18
CA ASP A 133 -6.90 -6.03 -14.06
C ASP A 133 -7.02 -4.80 -13.13
N PHE A 134 -5.95 -4.43 -12.40
CA PHE A 134 -5.99 -3.33 -11.42
C PHE A 134 -5.67 -1.95 -12.00
N ASP A 135 -5.27 -1.86 -13.27
CA ASP A 135 -4.88 -0.59 -13.91
C ASP A 135 -6.08 0.22 -14.47
N TYR A 136 -7.30 -0.04 -13.97
CA TYR A 136 -8.54 0.59 -14.45
C TYR A 136 -8.90 1.90 -13.73
N ASP A 137 -8.04 2.45 -12.87
CA ASP A 137 -8.20 3.81 -12.34
C ASP A 137 -7.06 4.66 -12.88
N GLY A 138 -7.38 5.51 -13.87
CA GLY A 138 -6.45 6.35 -14.58
C GLY A 138 -5.58 7.15 -13.61
N HIS A 139 -4.36 6.67 -13.41
CA HIS A 139 -3.26 7.53 -13.03
C HIS A 139 -3.14 8.59 -14.12
N GLU A 140 -3.69 9.79 -13.89
CA GLU A 140 -3.09 11.01 -14.40
C GLU A 140 -1.70 11.11 -13.74
N VAL A 141 -0.77 10.31 -14.25
CA VAL A 141 0.65 10.66 -14.23
C VAL A 141 0.70 11.98 -14.97
N ASN A 142 0.84 13.06 -14.23
CA ASN A 142 1.28 14.34 -14.75
C ASN A 142 2.70 14.15 -15.27
N SER A 143 2.78 13.53 -16.45
CA SER A 143 3.95 13.46 -17.29
C SER A 143 4.16 14.88 -17.81
N GLN A 144 4.78 15.73 -17.01
CA GLN A 144 5.56 16.84 -17.53
C GLN A 144 6.70 16.23 -18.35
N SER A 145 6.32 15.84 -19.56
CA SER A 145 7.22 15.58 -20.67
C SER A 145 7.65 16.95 -21.15
N GLU A 146 8.76 17.45 -20.58
CA GLU A 146 9.62 18.35 -21.31
C GLU A 146 10.25 17.56 -22.47
N ALA A 147 9.54 17.55 -23.60
CA ALA A 147 10.08 17.19 -24.89
C ALA A 147 9.44 18.07 -25.97
N SER A 148 10.01 19.27 -26.10
CA SER A 148 10.48 19.88 -27.35
C SER A 148 9.96 19.30 -28.67
N GLN A 149 9.34 20.15 -29.50
CA GLN A 149 9.68 20.48 -30.91
C GLN A 149 8.48 21.16 -31.64
N PRO A 150 8.65 21.89 -32.78
CA PRO A 150 9.86 22.37 -33.45
C PRO A 150 9.87 23.89 -33.74
N SER A 151 11.04 24.34 -34.20
CA SER A 151 11.45 25.68 -34.62
C SER A 151 10.91 26.12 -36.01
N ASP A 152 10.53 27.39 -36.13
CA ASP A 152 10.64 28.18 -37.36
C ASP A 152 11.89 29.08 -37.29
N GLY A 153 12.56 29.22 -38.44
CA GLY A 153 14.02 29.40 -38.54
C GLY A 153 14.63 30.77 -38.25
N ASN A 154 15.90 30.75 -37.83
CA ASN A 154 17.00 31.47 -38.50
C ASN A 154 18.40 31.07 -37.97
N LYS A 155 19.21 30.52 -38.89
CA LYS A 155 20.67 30.69 -39.12
C LYS A 155 21.65 30.81 -37.91
N THR A 156 22.59 29.84 -37.80
CA THR A 156 24.04 29.96 -38.15
C THR A 156 24.95 28.97 -37.37
N ALA A 157 25.90 28.37 -38.11
CA ALA A 157 27.21 27.75 -37.75
C ALA A 157 27.34 26.34 -37.09
N MET A 158 27.63 25.35 -37.95
CA MET A 158 28.82 24.45 -38.01
C MET A 158 29.54 23.99 -36.72
N ILE A 159 29.62 22.66 -36.50
CA ILE A 159 30.87 21.85 -36.39
C ILE A 159 30.56 20.34 -36.17
N ASP A 160 31.34 19.49 -36.85
CA ASP A 160 31.28 18.02 -36.98
C ASP A 160 31.82 17.22 -35.76
N GLN A 161 31.29 15.99 -35.52
CA GLN A 161 31.99 14.68 -35.68
C GLN A 161 31.31 13.48 -34.94
N GLU A 162 30.93 12.46 -35.74
CA GLU A 162 31.04 10.98 -35.59
C GLU A 162 30.40 10.16 -34.42
N GLY A 163 29.65 9.08 -34.77
CA GLY A 163 29.00 8.09 -33.87
C GLY A 163 29.80 6.78 -33.63
N PRO A 164 29.23 5.55 -33.53
CA PRO A 164 27.84 5.09 -33.26
C PRO A 164 27.72 3.85 -32.29
N ALA A 165 26.49 3.27 -32.18
CA ALA A 165 26.08 1.94 -31.65
C ALA A 165 25.76 1.83 -30.14
N LYS A 166 24.82 1.01 -29.61
CA LYS A 166 23.96 -0.07 -30.13
C LYS A 166 22.79 -0.33 -29.14
N LEU A 167 21.72 -0.92 -29.65
CA LEU A 167 20.46 -1.33 -28.99
C LEU A 167 20.65 -2.70 -28.30
N GLU A 168 20.25 -2.89 -27.03
CA GLU A 168 19.96 -4.23 -26.48
C GLU A 168 18.76 -4.23 -25.51
N SER A 169 17.86 -5.17 -25.75
CA SER A 169 16.71 -5.59 -24.96
C SER A 169 17.15 -6.47 -23.79
N GLY A 170 16.77 -6.12 -22.56
CA GLY A 170 17.06 -6.91 -21.36
C GLY A 170 15.80 -7.22 -20.55
N SER A 171 15.60 -8.50 -20.24
CA SER A 171 14.59 -9.06 -19.34
C SER A 171 14.58 -8.38 -17.94
N PRO A 172 13.45 -8.40 -17.20
CA PRO A 172 13.37 -7.74 -15.90
C PRO A 172 14.29 -8.37 -14.85
N PRO A 173 14.82 -7.56 -13.90
CA PRO A 173 15.83 -8.00 -12.95
C PRO A 173 15.25 -8.97 -11.92
N ARG A 174 16.07 -9.93 -11.49
CA ARG A 174 15.72 -10.90 -10.44
C ARG A 174 15.76 -10.23 -9.06
N PRO A 175 14.83 -10.56 -8.14
CA PRO A 175 14.85 -10.05 -6.78
C PRO A 175 16.03 -10.60 -5.97
N HIS A 176 16.61 -9.74 -5.15
CA HIS A 176 17.93 -9.88 -4.53
C HIS A 176 17.96 -10.76 -3.25
N PHE A 177 16.89 -11.51 -2.96
CA PHE A 177 16.73 -12.28 -1.71
C PHE A 177 17.50 -13.61 -1.66
N LEU A 178 18.27 -13.98 -2.70
CA LEU A 178 18.95 -15.29 -2.77
C LEU A 178 20.45 -15.28 -2.46
N ASP A 179 21.01 -14.17 -1.96
CA ASP A 179 22.45 -14.11 -1.65
C ASP A 179 22.70 -14.00 -0.14
N GLU A 180 22.44 -15.10 0.58
CA GLU A 180 22.99 -15.30 1.92
C GLU A 180 23.64 -16.70 2.02
N SER A 181 24.88 -16.81 1.55
CA SER A 181 25.82 -17.82 2.07
C SER A 181 27.28 -17.47 1.75
N ASN A 182 27.86 -16.44 2.36
CA ASN A 182 29.27 -16.45 2.78
C ASN A 182 29.67 -15.15 3.49
N GLN A 183 29.90 -15.20 4.80
CA GLN A 183 31.19 -14.81 5.40
C GLN A 183 31.18 -15.02 6.91
N SER A 184 31.98 -15.98 7.33
CA SER A 184 32.47 -16.17 8.68
C SER A 184 33.58 -15.17 9.03
N THR A 185 33.69 -14.92 10.34
CA THR A 185 34.84 -14.42 11.15
C THR A 185 35.14 -12.92 11.24
N LYS A 186 34.83 -12.35 12.42
CA LYS A 186 35.83 -11.63 13.23
C LYS A 186 35.40 -11.50 14.70
N GLU A 187 36.21 -12.08 15.58
CA GLU A 187 36.19 -11.89 17.03
C GLU A 187 36.54 -10.44 17.42
N ARG A 188 35.94 -9.96 18.51
CA ARG A 188 36.63 -9.18 19.55
C ARG A 188 35.88 -9.23 20.88
N VAL A 189 36.68 -9.31 21.94
CA VAL A 189 36.36 -9.61 23.35
C VAL A 189 36.18 -8.29 24.14
N ASP A 190 35.67 -8.46 25.37
CA ASP A 190 35.64 -7.56 26.54
C ASP A 190 34.29 -6.81 26.75
N ALA A 191 33.72 -6.64 27.95
CA ALA A 191 33.81 -7.25 29.28
C ALA A 191 32.68 -6.59 30.13
N GLU A 192 32.03 -7.40 30.98
CA GLU A 192 31.39 -7.08 32.27
C GLU A 192 30.24 -6.03 32.41
N GLY A 193 29.10 -6.52 32.94
CA GLY A 193 28.57 -5.98 34.20
C GLY A 193 27.15 -5.37 34.22
N ASN A 194 26.20 -6.18 34.71
CA ASN A 194 25.38 -5.90 35.90
C ASN A 194 23.84 -5.64 35.76
N GLU A 195 23.08 -6.45 36.53
CA GLU A 195 21.80 -6.16 37.25
C GLU A 195 20.54 -5.76 36.42
N SER A 196 19.32 -6.31 36.53
CA SER A 196 18.57 -6.90 37.66
C SER A 196 17.26 -7.54 37.13
N GLY A 197 16.68 -8.49 37.89
CA GLY A 197 15.23 -8.45 38.19
C GLY A 197 14.27 -9.41 37.48
N GLY A 198 13.84 -10.45 38.22
CA GLY A 198 12.43 -10.83 38.36
C GLY A 198 11.83 -11.79 37.33
N GLY A 199 11.65 -13.04 37.73
CA GLY A 199 10.71 -13.97 37.09
C GLY A 199 9.33 -13.94 37.77
N ASP A 200 8.39 -14.65 37.15
CA ASP A 200 7.02 -14.99 37.59
C ASP A 200 6.02 -13.80 37.56
N ASP A 201 4.70 -13.90 37.35
CA ASP A 201 3.68 -14.94 37.16
C ASP A 201 2.37 -14.21 36.77
N PHE A 202 1.42 -14.88 36.10
CA PHE A 202 -0.04 -14.63 36.08
C PHE A 202 -0.60 -13.19 35.75
N GLY A 203 -1.54 -12.97 34.83
CA GLY A 203 -2.68 -13.80 34.46
C GLY A 203 -3.99 -13.41 35.16
N VAL A 204 -4.50 -12.16 35.07
CA VAL A 204 -5.93 -11.76 35.30
C VAL A 204 -6.10 -10.35 34.69
N GLY A 205 -6.97 -10.03 33.73
CA GLY A 205 -8.40 -10.27 33.62
C GLY A 205 -9.18 -9.17 34.37
N ILE A 206 -9.61 -8.09 33.70
CA ILE A 206 -10.67 -7.18 34.17
C ILE A 206 -11.42 -6.63 32.93
N PHE A 207 -12.71 -6.98 32.92
CA PHE A 207 -13.93 -6.28 32.48
C PHE A 207 -13.81 -5.02 31.62
#